data_AF-A0A925TWS3-F1
#
_entry.id   AF-A0A925TWS3-F1
#
_cell.length_a   1.000
_cell.length_b   1.000
_cell.length_c   1.000
_cell.angle_alpha   90.00
_cell.angle_beta   90.00
_cell.angle_gamma   90.00
#
_symmetry.space_group_name_H-M   'P 1'
#
loop_
_entity.id
_entity.type
_entity.pdbx_description
1 polymer ?
#
loop_
_entity_poly.entity_id
_entity_poly.type
_entity_poly.pdbx_seq_one_letter_code
_entity_poly.pdbx_strand_id
1 'polypeptide(L)'
;DIRSWIWMPAKMEIYASSDGINYNLIATISNTTEVNNYDIVTKQFIAGFSDLQTQYIKIKAINFGTVPAWHEGAGGKTWIFCDEVMVE
;
A
#
# COMPACT_ATOMS: atom_id res chain seq x y z
N ASP A 1 15.05 1.89 7.55
CA ASP A 1 14.20 0.87 8.18
C ASP A 1 13.04 1.56 8.91
N ILE A 2 12.32 0.86 9.79
CA ILE A 2 11.19 1.44 10.53
C ILE A 2 11.57 2.53 11.55
N ARG A 3 12.86 2.69 11.91
CA ARG A 3 13.35 3.80 12.78
C ARG A 3 13.08 5.17 12.16
N SER A 4 13.02 5.25 10.83
CA SER A 4 12.67 6.46 10.08
C SER A 4 11.16 6.67 9.91
N TRP A 5 10.35 5.84 10.56
CA TRP A 5 8.88 5.85 10.55
C TRP A 5 8.27 5.53 9.19
N ILE A 6 9.04 4.86 8.34
CA ILE A 6 8.60 4.39 7.04
C ILE A 6 8.13 2.95 7.21
N TRP A 7 6.83 2.72 7.05
CA TRP A 7 6.23 1.39 7.08
C TRP A 7 5.67 1.03 5.71
N MET A 8 5.69 -0.26 5.41
CA MET A 8 4.90 -0.79 4.30
C MET A 8 3.41 -0.49 4.55
N PRO A 9 2.62 -0.23 3.49
CA PRO A 9 1.18 -0.07 3.63
C PRO A 9 0.56 -1.25 4.39
N ALA A 10 -0.51 -1.03 5.17
CA ALA A 10 -1.23 -2.12 5.82
C ALA A 10 -1.89 -3.05 4.79
N LYS A 11 -2.39 -2.45 3.72
CA LYS A 11 -2.89 -3.14 2.52
C LYS A 11 -2.89 -2.18 1.34
N MET A 12 -2.97 -2.73 0.15
CA MET A 12 -3.20 -1.99 -1.08
C MET A 12 -4.57 -2.37 -1.65
N GLU A 13 -5.37 -1.37 -2.02
CA GLU A 13 -6.65 -1.55 -2.70
C GLU A 13 -6.53 -0.96 -4.11
N ILE A 14 -6.94 -1.74 -5.11
CA ILE A 14 -6.91 -1.33 -6.51
C ILE A 14 -8.34 -1.28 -7.02
N TYR A 15 -8.67 -0.17 -7.67
CA TYR A 15 -9.97 0.08 -8.23
C TYR A 15 -9.86 0.41 -9.71
N ALA A 16 -10.90 0.07 -10.45
CA ALA A 16 -11.02 0.38 -11.87
C ALA A 16 -12.30 1.18 -12.17
N SER A 17 -12.26 1.99 -13.22
CA SER A 17 -13.38 2.81 -13.68
C SER A 17 -13.31 3.06 -15.17
N SER A 18 -14.46 2.99 -15.85
CA SER A 18 -14.60 3.36 -17.26
C SER A 18 -14.86 4.85 -17.47
N ASP A 19 -15.38 5.56 -16.45
CA ASP A 19 -15.83 6.95 -16.55
C ASP A 19 -14.99 7.93 -15.71
N GLY A 20 -14.07 7.42 -14.89
CA GLY A 20 -13.22 8.21 -14.00
C GLY A 20 -13.94 8.78 -12.77
N ILE A 21 -15.22 8.45 -12.59
CA ILE A 21 -16.10 8.93 -11.51
C ILE A 21 -16.46 7.79 -10.57
N ASN A 22 -17.01 6.70 -11.13
CA ASN A 22 -17.46 5.53 -10.40
C ASN A 22 -16.37 4.45 -10.43
N TYR A 23 -15.87 4.08 -9.26
CA TYR A 23 -14.76 3.13 -9.11
C TYR A 23 -15.21 1.86 -8.41
N ASN A 24 -14.92 0.71 -9.02
CA ASN A 24 -15.16 -0.61 -8.45
C ASN A 24 -13.86 -1.18 -7.92
N LEU A 25 -13.89 -1.76 -6.71
CA LEU A 25 -12.74 -2.46 -6.14
C LEU A 25 -12.50 -3.76 -6.91
N ILE A 26 -11.30 -3.94 -7.47
CA ILE A 26 -10.95 -5.12 -8.27
C ILE A 26 -9.92 -6.02 -7.57
N ALA A 27 -9.12 -5.48 -6.66
CA ALA A 27 -8.16 -6.26 -5.89
C ALA A 27 -7.89 -5.63 -4.52
N THR A 28 -7.55 -6.48 -3.55
CA THR A 28 -7.00 -6.08 -2.25
C THR A 28 -5.81 -6.97 -1.94
N ILE A 29 -4.66 -6.36 -1.64
CA ILE A 29 -3.41 -7.04 -1.34
C ILE A 29 -3.04 -6.71 0.10
N SER A 30 -3.07 -7.70 0.98
CA SER A 30 -2.67 -7.53 2.38
C SER A 30 -1.16 -7.51 2.52
N ASN A 31 -0.64 -6.65 3.39
CA ASN A 31 0.78 -6.68 3.72
C ASN A 31 1.09 -7.80 4.72
N THR A 32 2.06 -8.64 4.36
CA THR A 32 2.56 -9.73 5.19
C THR A 32 3.88 -9.43 5.90
N THR A 33 4.43 -8.21 5.78
CA THR A 33 5.66 -7.83 6.47
C THR A 33 5.38 -7.65 7.96
N GLU A 34 6.21 -8.27 8.81
CA GLU A 34 6.09 -8.12 10.26
C GLU A 34 6.24 -6.67 10.69
N VAL A 35 5.41 -6.24 11.63
CA VAL A 35 5.33 -4.82 12.03
C VAL A 35 6.61 -4.35 12.72
N ASN A 36 7.28 -5.25 13.44
CA ASN A 36 8.55 -5.03 14.16
C ASN A 36 9.78 -5.44 13.34
N ASN A 37 9.65 -5.54 12.02
CA ASN A 37 10.80 -5.79 11.15
C ASN A 37 11.67 -4.53 11.03
N TYR A 38 12.92 -4.61 11.49
CA TYR A 38 13.92 -3.54 11.43
C TYR A 38 14.87 -3.64 10.23
N ASP A 39 14.68 -4.60 9.34
CA ASP A 39 15.45 -4.73 8.11
C ASP A 39 15.03 -3.65 7.09
N ILE A 40 15.92 -3.40 6.14
CA ILE A 40 15.60 -2.61 4.96
C ILE A 40 14.86 -3.52 3.99
N VAL A 41 13.57 -3.25 3.77
CA VAL A 41 12.71 -4.08 2.93
C VAL A 41 12.21 -3.27 1.75
N THR A 42 12.36 -3.82 0.55
CA THR A 42 11.61 -3.42 -0.65
C THR A 42 10.60 -4.52 -0.96
N LYS A 43 9.36 -4.15 -1.24
CA LYS A 43 8.28 -5.12 -1.47
C LYS A 43 7.35 -4.68 -2.58
N GLN A 44 7.13 -5.57 -3.53
CA GLN A 44 6.13 -5.38 -4.58
C GLN A 44 4.75 -5.82 -4.08
N PHE A 45 3.75 -4.99 -4.37
CA PHE A 45 2.34 -5.31 -4.16
C PHE A 45 1.72 -5.59 -5.53
N ILE A 46 1.56 -6.87 -5.86
CA ILE A 46 1.12 -7.33 -7.19
C ILE A 46 -0.34 -7.80 -7.08
N ALA A 47 -1.20 -7.33 -7.98
CA ALA A 47 -2.53 -7.89 -8.20
C ALA A 47 -2.63 -8.47 -9.60
N GLY A 48 -3.06 -9.73 -9.70
CA GLY A 48 -3.58 -10.30 -10.93
C GLY A 48 -5.11 -10.19 -10.94
N PHE A 49 -5.68 -9.83 -12.08
CA PHE A 49 -7.12 -9.82 -12.32
C PHE A 49 -7.40 -10.37 -13.73
N SER A 50 -8.62 -10.86 -13.94
CA SER A 50 -9.09 -11.28 -15.27
C SER A 50 -9.11 -10.10 -16.24
N ASP A 51 -9.11 -10.37 -17.54
CA ASP A 51 -9.21 -9.37 -18.60
C ASP A 51 -10.25 -8.30 -18.27
N LEU A 52 -9.76 -7.07 -18.07
CA LEU A 52 -10.55 -5.94 -17.61
C LEU A 52 -10.36 -4.77 -18.58
N GLN A 53 -11.41 -4.44 -19.31
CA GLN A 53 -11.42 -3.24 -20.15
C GLN A 53 -11.77 -2.02 -19.29
N THR A 54 -10.80 -1.13 -19.09
CA THR A 54 -10.96 0.07 -18.26
C THR A 54 -10.06 1.20 -18.75
N GLN A 55 -10.35 2.43 -18.34
CA GLN A 55 -9.54 3.61 -18.69
C GLN A 55 -8.82 4.19 -17.47
N TYR A 56 -9.40 4.04 -16.27
CA TYR A 56 -8.88 4.65 -15.06
C TYR A 56 -8.61 3.61 -13.99
N ILE A 57 -7.38 3.62 -13.48
CA ILE A 57 -6.98 2.85 -12.31
C ILE A 57 -6.79 3.82 -11.13
N LYS A 58 -7.29 3.42 -9.97
CA LYS A 58 -7.05 4.10 -8.70
C LYS A 58 -6.43 3.13 -7.72
N ILE A 59 -5.25 3.48 -7.23
CA ILE A 59 -4.52 2.70 -6.23
C ILE A 59 -4.60 3.43 -4.90
N LYS A 60 -4.99 2.71 -3.84
CA LYS A 60 -4.96 3.22 -2.46
C LYS A 60 -4.01 2.35 -1.63
N ALA A 61 -2.86 2.91 -1.28
CA ALA A 61 -1.99 2.35 -0.26
C ALA A 61 -2.49 2.81 1.12
N ILE A 62 -3.03 1.88 1.91
CA ILE A 62 -3.58 2.21 3.22
C ILE A 62 -2.41 2.36 4.20
N ASN A 63 -2.27 3.56 4.75
CA ASN A 63 -1.22 3.90 5.72
C ASN A 63 -1.27 2.95 6.93
N PHE A 64 -0.11 2.56 7.45
CA PHE A 64 -0.01 1.70 8.64
C PHE A 64 -0.67 2.35 9.87
N GLY A 65 -0.69 3.68 9.90
CA GLY A 65 -1.32 4.50 10.92
C GLY A 65 -0.28 5.17 11.82
N THR A 66 -0.55 5.14 13.11
CA THR A 66 0.32 5.73 14.13
C THR A 66 1.46 4.77 14.47
N VAL A 67 2.65 5.31 14.72
CA VAL A 67 3.81 4.54 15.18
C VAL A 67 3.44 3.81 16.49
N PRO A 68 3.63 2.48 16.58
CA PRO A 68 3.22 1.70 17.75
C PRO A 68 3.95 2.10 19.03
N ALA A 69 3.33 1.82 20.18
CA ALA A 69 3.85 2.19 21.50
C ALA A 69 5.23 1.59 21.84
N TRP A 70 5.60 0.46 21.23
CA TRP A 70 6.88 -0.20 21.44
C TRP A 70 8.03 0.39 20.62
N HIS A 71 7.74 1.27 19.65
CA HIS A 71 8.74 1.85 18.77
C HIS A 71 9.20 3.23 19.29
N GLU A 72 10.44 3.60 19.01
CA GLU A 72 11.08 4.84 19.50
C GLU A 72 10.33 6.13 19.09
N GLY A 73 9.57 6.07 17.99
CA GLY A 73 8.73 7.16 17.48
C GLY A 73 7.27 7.13 17.94
N ALA A 74 6.93 6.40 19.00
CA ALA A 74 5.56 6.14 19.44
C ALA A 74 4.67 7.40 19.42
N GLY A 75 3.46 7.26 18.85
CA GLY A 75 2.49 8.37 18.72
C GLY A 75 2.71 9.25 17.48
N GLY A 76 3.84 9.11 16.78
CA GLY A 76 4.10 9.77 15.50
C GLY A 76 3.24 9.22 14.35
N LYS A 77 3.19 9.94 13.22
CA LYS A 77 2.58 9.46 11.98
C LYS A 77 3.59 8.66 11.16
N THR A 78 3.14 7.59 10.52
CA THR A 78 3.97 6.80 9.61
C THR A 78 3.93 7.30 8.18
N TRP A 79 5.00 7.03 7.44
CA TRP A 79 5.16 7.34 6.03
C TRP A 79 5.14 6.07 5.18
N ILE A 80 4.65 6.20 3.95
CA ILE A 80 4.78 5.19 2.90
C ILE A 80 5.67 5.81 1.82
N PHE A 81 6.70 5.09 1.40
CA PHE A 81 7.54 5.45 0.27
C PHE A 81 7.21 4.51 -0.90
N CYS A 82 7.20 5.06 -2.11
CA CYS A 82 6.93 4.34 -3.36
C CYS A 82 7.85 4.92 -4.43
N ASP A 83 8.39 4.05 -5.27
CA ASP A 83 9.20 4.38 -6.44
C ASP A 83 8.35 4.35 -7.72
N GLU A 84 7.77 3.19 -8.03
CA GLU A 84 7.13 2.93 -9.31
C GLU A 84 5.71 2.35 -9.16
N VAL A 85 4.87 2.69 -10.14
CA VAL A 85 3.56 2.08 -10.35
C VAL A 85 3.55 1.55 -11.78
N MET A 86 3.45 0.23 -11.92
CA MET A 86 3.41 -0.45 -13.21
C MET A 86 2.01 -1.01 -13.46
N VAL A 87 1.51 -0.83 -14.68
CA VAL A 87 0.24 -1.38 -15.17
C VAL A 87 0.54 -2.06 -16.50
N GLU A 88 0.17 -3.33 -16.62
CA GLU A 88 0.40 -4.21 -17.78
C GLU A 88 -0.91 -4.62 -18.45
#